data_AF-R7BL47-F1
#
_entry.id   AF-R7BL47-F1
#
_cell.length_a   1.000
_cell.length_b   1.000
_cell.length_c   1.000
_cell.angle_alpha   90.00
_cell.angle_beta   90.00
_cell.angle_gamma   90.00
#
_symmetry.space_group_name_H-M   'P 1'
#
loop_
_entity.id
_entity.type
_entity.pdbx_description
1 polymer ?
#
loop_
_entity_poly.entity_id
_entity_poly.type
_entity_poly.pdbx_seq_one_letter_code
_entity_poly.pdbx_strand_id
1 'polypeptide(L)'
;MKRTGTKASYIVLLVLIGTLLTAGCSKNPDEGGEIILDSTTSEAATEVTTAVESTSEIETTTELVTDEPTTPEETTTAAPEVKAWDLLNNEPLNPTTSGYEELDRLIESYMVMLKNEGTITDDMSNYQKVHSIYVWFIKRITYNRGMNVDAGKYSTSDPATTPEEVLWATDLFNTYQGCCYNYSSAFMYIMRYLGYDAHLLSGQVSSYNGGMTPHCWLYVNLDGTAYTFDPDVDMNYYWRGVKEGSTEEKTDTLFCRRMEDMGYFYTIEKYHEN
;
A
#
# COMPACT_ATOMS: atom_id res chain seq x y z
N MET A 1 53.98 -25.87 -45.55
CA MET A 1 54.24 -26.71 -44.37
C MET A 1 52.94 -26.88 -43.60
N LYS A 2 52.64 -28.12 -43.18
CA LYS A 2 51.42 -28.58 -42.48
C LYS A 2 51.40 -28.18 -41.00
N ARG A 3 50.19 -27.97 -40.44
CA ARG A 3 49.59 -28.63 -39.24
C ARG A 3 48.32 -27.86 -38.83
N THR A 4 47.11 -28.32 -39.13
CA THR A 4 46.25 -29.29 -38.42
C THR A 4 45.80 -28.85 -37.02
N GLY A 5 44.49 -28.59 -36.90
CA GLY A 5 43.71 -28.62 -35.66
C GLY A 5 42.26 -28.95 -36.02
N THR A 6 41.83 -30.15 -35.67
CA THR A 6 40.52 -30.76 -35.97
C THR A 6 39.66 -30.80 -34.70
N LYS A 7 38.33 -30.93 -34.90
CA LYS A 7 37.28 -31.49 -34.00
C LYS A 7 36.40 -30.42 -33.32
N ALA A 8 35.07 -30.56 -33.22
CA ALA A 8 34.13 -31.61 -33.63
C ALA A 8 32.72 -31.02 -33.80
N SER A 9 31.98 -31.64 -34.71
CA SER A 9 30.55 -31.51 -34.95
C SER A 9 29.76 -32.24 -33.85
N TYR A 10 28.65 -31.67 -33.39
CA TYR A 10 27.56 -32.44 -32.80
C TYR A 10 26.22 -32.01 -33.40
N ILE A 11 25.54 -33.03 -33.91
CA ILE A 11 24.26 -33.02 -34.61
C ILE A 11 23.10 -32.96 -33.61
N VAL A 12 22.08 -32.23 -34.06
CA VAL A 12 20.69 -32.07 -33.61
C VAL A 12 20.03 -33.33 -33.02
N LEU A 13 19.21 -33.15 -31.98
CA LEU A 13 18.07 -34.04 -31.70
C LEU A 13 16.80 -33.22 -31.42
N LEU A 14 15.90 -33.23 -32.39
CA LEU A 14 14.49 -32.85 -32.28
C LEU A 14 13.72 -34.02 -31.67
N VAL A 15 12.93 -33.77 -30.64
CA VAL A 15 11.80 -34.65 -30.28
C VAL A 15 10.54 -33.81 -30.14
N LEU A 16 9.71 -33.90 -31.16
CA LEU A 16 8.28 -33.60 -31.14
C LEU A 16 7.56 -34.81 -30.53
N ILE A 17 6.79 -34.61 -29.47
CA ILE A 17 5.63 -35.46 -29.16
C ILE A 17 4.48 -34.51 -28.86
N GLY A 18 3.52 -34.48 -29.79
CA GLY A 18 2.19 -33.96 -29.52
C GLY A 18 1.25 -35.10 -29.17
N THR A 19 0.25 -34.82 -28.36
CA THR A 19 -1.12 -35.30 -28.56
C THR A 19 -2.10 -34.35 -27.89
N LEU A 20 -3.11 -33.97 -28.67
CA LEU A 20 -4.32 -33.26 -28.29
C LEU A 20 -5.19 -34.13 -27.38
N LEU A 21 -5.78 -33.53 -26.34
CA LEU A 21 -7.11 -33.89 -25.88
C LEU A 21 -7.91 -32.59 -25.64
N THR A 22 -8.96 -32.43 -26.44
CA THR A 22 -9.98 -31.40 -26.32
C THR A 22 -11.15 -31.93 -25.47
N ALA A 23 -11.48 -31.23 -24.39
CA ALA A 23 -12.80 -31.08 -23.77
C ALA A 23 -12.60 -29.99 -22.69
N GLY A 24 -13.37 -28.91 -22.55
CA GLY A 24 -14.81 -28.81 -22.65
C GLY A 24 -15.37 -28.61 -21.23
N CYS A 25 -15.71 -27.36 -20.91
CA CYS A 25 -16.66 -26.89 -19.89
C CYS A 25 -16.26 -26.81 -18.39
N SER A 26 -16.34 -25.55 -17.90
CA SER A 26 -17.03 -25.07 -16.69
C SER A 26 -16.50 -25.33 -15.27
N LYS A 27 -16.28 -24.20 -14.59
CA LYS A 27 -16.57 -23.85 -13.18
C LYS A 27 -15.63 -24.33 -12.04
N ASN A 28 -15.31 -23.31 -11.23
CA ASN A 28 -14.89 -23.25 -9.82
C ASN A 28 -13.38 -23.34 -9.52
N PRO A 29 -12.76 -22.25 -9.01
CA PRO A 29 -11.43 -22.29 -8.42
C PRO A 29 -11.56 -22.36 -6.88
N ASP A 30 -11.90 -23.53 -6.36
CA ASP A 30 -11.66 -23.89 -4.96
C ASP A 30 -10.74 -25.11 -4.99
N GLU A 31 -9.43 -24.89 -4.88
CA GLU A 31 -8.44 -25.85 -4.37
C GLU A 31 -7.04 -25.19 -4.42
N GLY A 32 -6.63 -24.66 -3.27
CA GLY A 32 -5.27 -24.17 -3.05
C GLY A 32 -4.31 -25.35 -2.95
N GLY A 33 -3.27 -25.32 -3.77
CA GLY A 33 -2.18 -26.29 -3.73
C GLY A 33 -1.38 -26.19 -2.43
N GLU A 34 -1.17 -27.34 -1.81
CA GLU A 34 -0.39 -27.57 -0.59
C GLU A 34 1.09 -27.22 -0.82
N ILE A 35 1.67 -26.37 0.04
CA ILE A 35 3.12 -26.13 0.11
C ILE A 35 3.68 -26.79 1.38
N ILE A 36 4.43 -27.87 1.20
CA ILE A 36 5.21 -28.52 2.25
C ILE A 36 6.48 -27.69 2.48
N LEU A 37 6.66 -27.18 3.69
CA LEU A 37 7.93 -26.62 4.17
C LEU A 37 8.44 -27.48 5.34
N ASP A 38 9.45 -28.27 5.02
CA ASP A 38 10.33 -28.96 5.96
C ASP A 38 11.37 -27.96 6.50
N SER A 39 11.47 -27.83 7.82
CA SER A 39 12.68 -27.34 8.46
C SER A 39 12.81 -27.86 9.89
N THR A 40 13.64 -28.89 10.02
CA THR A 40 14.49 -29.21 11.17
C THR A 40 14.95 -27.97 11.97
N THR A 41 14.90 -28.00 13.31
CA THR A 41 16.06 -27.87 14.23
C THR A 41 15.60 -27.91 15.70
N SER A 42 16.53 -28.40 16.53
CA SER A 42 16.53 -28.94 17.88
C SER A 42 16.19 -28.06 19.08
N GLU A 43 16.03 -28.78 20.20
CA GLU A 43 16.35 -28.43 21.61
C GLU A 43 15.39 -27.47 22.34
N ALA A 44 15.00 -27.68 23.61
CA ALA A 44 15.35 -28.70 24.59
C ALA A 44 14.18 -28.84 25.60
N ALA A 45 14.03 -30.04 26.15
CA ALA A 45 13.06 -30.38 27.18
C ALA A 45 13.50 -29.86 28.55
N THR A 46 12.55 -29.39 29.36
CA THR A 46 12.64 -29.49 30.82
C THR A 46 11.23 -29.67 31.39
N GLU A 47 10.99 -30.88 31.89
CA GLU A 47 9.85 -31.22 32.74
C GLU A 47 9.95 -30.50 34.09
N VAL A 48 8.83 -29.98 34.60
CA VAL A 48 8.55 -30.00 36.05
C VAL A 48 7.07 -30.33 36.26
N THR A 49 6.87 -31.31 37.12
CA THR A 49 5.64 -32.00 37.51
C THR A 49 4.72 -31.23 38.46
N THR A 50 3.42 -31.40 38.23
CA THR A 50 2.28 -31.58 39.15
C THR A 50 2.37 -31.17 40.63
N ALA A 51 1.38 -30.39 41.08
CA ALA A 51 0.68 -30.61 42.36
C ALA A 51 -0.76 -30.06 42.29
N VAL A 52 -1.72 -30.88 42.74
CA VAL A 52 -3.16 -30.59 42.86
C VAL A 52 -3.52 -30.67 44.35
N GLU A 53 -4.27 -29.70 44.87
CA GLU A 53 -5.33 -29.81 45.91
C GLU A 53 -5.87 -28.40 46.19
N SER A 54 -7.13 -28.07 45.87
CA SER A 54 -8.39 -28.32 46.59
C SER A 54 -8.60 -27.46 47.85
N THR A 55 -9.55 -26.51 47.82
CA THR A 55 -10.67 -26.37 48.79
C THR A 55 -11.61 -25.20 48.45
N SER A 56 -12.90 -25.40 48.76
CA SER A 56 -14.08 -24.53 48.59
C SER A 56 -14.13 -23.41 49.65
N GLU A 57 -14.87 -22.29 49.59
CA GLU A 57 -16.32 -22.01 49.60
C GLU A 57 -16.52 -20.45 49.58
N ILE A 58 -17.44 -19.89 48.78
CA ILE A 58 -18.73 -19.20 49.12
C ILE A 58 -18.69 -17.70 49.54
N GLU A 59 -19.44 -16.91 48.75
CA GLU A 59 -20.21 -15.65 48.96
C GLU A 59 -19.59 -14.38 49.59
N THR A 60 -19.82 -13.23 48.94
CA THR A 60 -20.79 -12.20 49.41
C THR A 60 -20.91 -11.05 48.40
N THR A 61 -22.14 -10.78 47.98
CA THR A 61 -22.61 -9.65 47.18
C THR A 61 -22.62 -8.36 47.99
N THR A 62 -22.22 -7.22 47.40
CA THR A 62 -22.60 -5.89 47.90
C THR A 62 -22.77 -4.94 46.72
N GLU A 63 -24.03 -4.62 46.40
CA GLU A 63 -24.40 -3.53 45.48
C GLU A 63 -24.21 -2.19 46.19
N LEU A 64 -23.55 -1.24 45.50
CA LEU A 64 -23.45 0.15 45.92
C LEU A 64 -24.00 1.01 44.78
N VAL A 65 -25.26 1.43 44.94
CA VAL A 65 -25.94 2.41 44.09
C VAL A 65 -25.39 3.80 44.44
N THR A 66 -24.83 4.48 43.45
CA THR A 66 -24.40 5.88 43.55
C THR A 66 -25.16 6.66 42.49
N ASP A 67 -26.05 7.56 42.91
CA ASP A 67 -26.76 8.51 42.02
C ASP A 67 -25.80 9.65 41.62
N GLU A 68 -25.49 9.78 40.32
CA GLU A 68 -24.81 10.96 39.75
C GLU A 68 -25.80 11.86 38.99
N PRO A 69 -25.64 13.20 39.03
CA PRO A 69 -26.56 14.14 38.41
C PRO A 69 -26.30 14.26 36.90
N THR A 70 -27.36 14.11 36.10
CA THR A 70 -27.34 14.22 34.64
C THR A 70 -27.03 15.65 34.19
N THR A 71 -25.85 15.84 33.59
CA THR A 71 -25.51 17.01 32.77
C THR A 71 -26.16 16.84 31.40
N PRO A 72 -26.87 17.85 30.84
CA PRO A 72 -27.51 17.71 29.54
C PRO A 72 -26.46 17.62 28.41
N GLU A 73 -26.42 16.49 27.72
CA GLU A 73 -25.66 16.30 26.48
C GLU A 73 -26.18 17.25 25.40
N GLU A 74 -25.35 18.23 25.05
CA GLU A 74 -25.54 19.04 23.86
C GLU A 74 -25.30 18.14 22.63
N THR A 75 -26.38 17.59 22.07
CA THR A 75 -26.31 16.79 20.84
C THR A 75 -26.01 17.72 19.67
N THR A 76 -24.73 17.96 19.42
CA THR A 76 -24.27 18.59 18.18
C THR A 76 -24.53 17.59 17.05
N THR A 77 -25.54 17.87 16.24
CA THR A 77 -25.86 17.02 15.08
C THR A 77 -24.72 17.18 14.07
N ALA A 78 -23.85 16.17 13.98
CA ALA A 78 -22.78 16.13 12.99
C ALA A 78 -23.36 16.24 11.57
N ALA A 79 -22.74 17.07 10.73
CA ALA A 79 -23.07 17.13 9.31
C ALA A 79 -22.93 15.72 8.68
N PRO A 80 -23.75 15.38 7.67
CA PRO A 80 -23.67 14.06 7.03
C PRO A 80 -22.26 13.84 6.45
N GLU A 81 -21.69 12.68 6.75
CA GLU A 81 -20.38 12.26 6.22
C GLU A 81 -20.46 12.12 4.70
N VAL A 82 -19.66 12.92 3.98
CA VAL A 82 -19.54 12.82 2.52
C VAL A 82 -18.61 11.65 2.20
N LYS A 83 -19.06 10.75 1.31
CA LYS A 83 -18.31 9.52 0.99
C LYS A 83 -17.24 9.79 -0.07
N ALA A 84 -16.12 9.07 0.03
CA ALA A 84 -15.05 9.08 -0.97
C ALA A 84 -15.54 8.81 -2.40
N TRP A 85 -16.57 7.96 -2.56
CA TRP A 85 -17.23 7.71 -3.84
C TRP A 85 -17.77 8.99 -4.48
N ASP A 86 -18.49 9.81 -3.72
CA ASP A 86 -19.11 11.03 -4.22
C ASP A 86 -18.05 12.10 -4.49
N LEU A 87 -17.05 12.23 -3.61
CA LEU A 87 -15.96 13.19 -3.77
C LEU A 87 -15.17 12.93 -5.05
N LEU A 88 -14.65 11.72 -5.23
CA LEU A 88 -13.77 11.41 -6.37
C LEU A 88 -14.53 11.37 -7.71
N ASN A 89 -15.81 10.97 -7.72
CA ASN A 89 -16.57 10.92 -8.96
C ASN A 89 -17.07 12.28 -9.44
N ASN A 90 -17.25 13.25 -8.53
CA ASN A 90 -17.78 14.56 -8.88
C ASN A 90 -16.70 15.65 -8.98
N GLU A 91 -15.47 15.39 -8.55
CA GLU A 91 -14.38 16.36 -8.65
C GLU A 91 -14.08 16.72 -10.14
N PRO A 92 -14.06 18.01 -10.50
CA PRO A 92 -13.60 18.44 -11.81
C PRO A 92 -12.14 18.08 -12.04
N LEU A 93 -11.86 17.27 -13.06
CA LEU A 93 -10.51 16.83 -13.38
C LEU A 93 -9.80 17.77 -14.35
N ASN A 94 -8.53 18.06 -14.05
CA ASN A 94 -7.60 18.78 -14.91
C ASN A 94 -6.27 18.01 -15.02
N PRO A 95 -6.17 16.97 -15.87
CA PRO A 95 -4.96 16.16 -16.03
C PRO A 95 -3.71 17.01 -16.32
N THR A 96 -2.65 16.81 -15.54
CA THR A 96 -1.37 17.51 -15.71
C THR A 96 -0.20 16.52 -15.78
N THR A 97 0.81 16.85 -16.59
CA THR A 97 2.10 16.18 -16.54
C THR A 97 2.91 16.68 -15.34
N SER A 98 3.92 15.91 -14.92
CA SER A 98 4.85 16.32 -13.86
C SER A 98 5.78 17.46 -14.30
N GLY A 99 5.99 17.62 -15.61
CA GLY A 99 6.97 18.54 -16.17
C GLY A 99 8.37 17.93 -16.33
N TYR A 100 8.53 16.64 -15.99
CA TYR A 100 9.79 15.90 -16.07
C TYR A 100 9.62 14.69 -17.01
N GLU A 101 10.29 14.72 -18.17
CA GLU A 101 10.09 13.73 -19.25
C GLU A 101 10.31 12.27 -18.83
N GLU A 102 11.27 12.00 -17.94
CA GLU A 102 11.47 10.65 -17.40
C GLU A 102 10.27 10.19 -16.59
N LEU A 103 9.83 11.01 -15.62
CA LEU A 103 8.73 10.69 -14.74
C LEU A 103 7.41 10.56 -15.53
N ASP A 104 7.15 11.45 -16.48
CA ASP A 104 5.96 11.41 -17.33
C ASP A 104 5.86 10.10 -18.11
N ARG A 105 6.98 9.65 -18.73
CA ARG A 105 7.04 8.37 -19.45
C ARG A 105 6.84 7.17 -18.52
N LEU A 106 7.36 7.24 -17.29
CA LEU A 106 7.20 6.18 -16.30
C LEU A 106 5.74 6.08 -15.83
N ILE A 107 5.08 7.21 -15.56
CA ILE A 107 3.66 7.24 -15.20
C ILE A 107 2.81 6.68 -16.33
N GLU A 108 3.02 7.09 -17.58
CA GLU A 108 2.29 6.54 -18.72
C GLU A 108 2.49 5.02 -18.87
N SER A 109 3.74 4.55 -18.76
CA SER A 109 4.07 3.13 -18.82
C SER A 109 3.41 2.34 -17.69
N TYR A 110 3.37 2.93 -16.49
CA TYR A 110 2.72 2.35 -15.31
C TYR A 110 1.21 2.25 -15.51
N MET A 111 0.55 3.31 -16.01
CA MET A 111 -0.89 3.29 -16.30
C MET A 111 -1.24 2.26 -17.38
N VAL A 112 -0.40 2.07 -18.40
CA VAL A 112 -0.55 0.99 -19.39
C VAL A 112 -0.39 -0.38 -18.75
N MET A 113 0.61 -0.57 -17.89
CA MET A 113 0.81 -1.82 -17.16
C MET A 113 -0.43 -2.18 -16.33
N LEU A 114 -0.97 -1.23 -15.56
CA LEU A 114 -2.17 -1.46 -14.76
C LEU A 114 -3.39 -1.87 -15.59
N LYS A 115 -3.54 -1.31 -16.80
CA LYS A 115 -4.59 -1.74 -17.76
C LYS A 115 -4.35 -3.17 -18.23
N ASN A 116 -3.11 -3.50 -18.58
CA ASN A 116 -2.76 -4.84 -19.07
C ASN A 116 -2.94 -5.93 -17.99
N GLU A 117 -2.70 -5.60 -16.73
CA GLU A 117 -2.97 -6.49 -15.58
C GLU A 117 -4.47 -6.58 -15.24
N GLY A 118 -5.32 -5.74 -15.82
CA GLY A 118 -6.74 -5.65 -15.48
C GLY A 118 -7.00 -4.97 -14.13
N THR A 119 -6.00 -4.26 -13.56
CA THR A 119 -6.17 -3.49 -12.32
C THR A 119 -7.06 -2.28 -12.55
N ILE A 120 -6.96 -1.65 -13.73
CA ILE A 120 -7.85 -0.56 -14.15
C ILE A 120 -8.39 -0.80 -15.55
N THR A 121 -9.55 -0.25 -15.84
CA THR A 121 -10.17 -0.28 -17.18
C THR A 121 -10.72 1.10 -17.56
N ASP A 122 -11.03 1.30 -18.84
CA ASP A 122 -11.52 2.59 -19.35
C ASP A 122 -12.95 2.91 -18.87
N ASP A 123 -13.74 1.90 -18.54
CA ASP A 123 -15.13 2.01 -18.04
C ASP A 123 -15.24 2.20 -16.52
N MET A 124 -14.12 2.12 -15.78
CA MET A 124 -14.11 2.43 -14.36
C MET A 124 -14.46 3.90 -14.11
N SER A 125 -15.31 4.13 -13.11
CA SER A 125 -15.50 5.44 -12.51
C SER A 125 -14.20 5.98 -11.93
N ASN A 126 -14.15 7.29 -11.71
CA ASN A 126 -13.00 7.97 -11.12
C ASN A 126 -12.62 7.40 -9.76
N TYR A 127 -13.62 7.17 -8.89
CA TYR A 127 -13.42 6.48 -7.61
C TYR A 127 -12.80 5.10 -7.80
N GLN A 128 -13.38 4.26 -8.66
CA GLN A 128 -12.90 2.88 -8.85
C GLN A 128 -11.45 2.87 -9.32
N LYS A 129 -11.11 3.74 -10.27
CA LYS A 129 -9.75 3.85 -10.79
C LYS A 129 -8.76 4.25 -9.71
N VAL A 130 -9.05 5.31 -8.95
CA VAL A 130 -8.18 5.79 -7.86
C VAL A 130 -8.04 4.73 -6.76
N HIS A 131 -9.15 4.11 -6.35
CA HIS A 131 -9.16 3.06 -5.32
C HIS A 131 -8.37 1.82 -5.75
N SER A 132 -8.57 1.34 -6.98
CA SER A 132 -7.82 0.18 -7.50
C SER A 132 -6.32 0.44 -7.56
N ILE A 133 -5.89 1.65 -7.96
CA ILE A 133 -4.48 2.02 -7.95
C ILE A 133 -3.95 2.10 -6.52
N TYR A 134 -4.71 2.71 -5.59
CA TYR A 134 -4.33 2.81 -4.18
C TYR A 134 -4.11 1.42 -3.55
N VAL A 135 -5.06 0.51 -3.73
CA VAL A 135 -4.93 -0.88 -3.26
C VAL A 135 -3.79 -1.62 -3.95
N TRP A 136 -3.51 -1.33 -5.23
CA TRP A 136 -2.34 -1.89 -5.91
C TRP A 136 -1.04 -1.43 -5.23
N PHE A 137 -0.92 -0.14 -4.87
CA PHE A 137 0.23 0.38 -4.14
C PHE A 137 0.45 -0.38 -2.82
N ILE A 138 -0.63 -0.59 -2.06
CA ILE A 138 -0.62 -1.33 -0.79
C ILE A 138 -0.08 -2.76 -0.94
N LYS A 139 -0.49 -3.45 -2.01
CA LYS A 139 -0.21 -4.87 -2.19
C LYS A 139 1.07 -5.17 -2.96
N ARG A 140 1.55 -4.25 -3.79
CA ARG A 140 2.58 -4.55 -4.80
C ARG A 140 3.90 -3.79 -4.62
N ILE A 141 3.90 -2.67 -3.90
CA ILE A 141 5.15 -1.97 -3.59
C ILE A 141 5.81 -2.59 -2.34
N THR A 142 7.14 -2.71 -2.37
CA THR A 142 7.92 -3.21 -1.24
C THR A 142 8.53 -2.07 -0.44
N TYR A 143 8.26 -2.03 0.87
CA TYR A 143 8.89 -1.07 1.78
C TYR A 143 10.30 -1.51 2.17
N ASN A 144 11.34 -0.90 1.61
CA ASN A 144 12.73 -1.26 1.91
C ASN A 144 13.77 -0.16 1.65
N ARG A 145 13.36 1.09 1.47
CA ARG A 145 14.28 2.22 1.30
C ARG A 145 14.48 2.97 2.62
N GLY A 146 15.70 3.49 2.82
CA GLY A 146 15.94 4.50 3.84
C GLY A 146 15.54 5.87 3.32
N MET A 147 15.08 6.76 4.20
CA MET A 147 14.77 8.14 3.85
C MET A 147 15.99 8.82 3.23
N ASN A 148 15.87 9.30 1.99
CA ASN A 148 16.91 10.03 1.25
C ASN A 148 18.28 9.34 1.06
N VAL A 149 18.42 8.05 1.37
CA VAL A 149 19.72 7.36 1.29
C VAL A 149 20.15 7.09 -0.15
N ASP A 150 19.20 7.12 -1.09
CA ASP A 150 19.40 6.84 -2.52
C ASP A 150 18.58 7.79 -3.43
N ALA A 151 18.15 8.95 -2.95
CA ALA A 151 17.32 9.88 -3.74
C ALA A 151 18.01 10.23 -5.07
N GLY A 152 17.36 9.90 -6.19
CA GLY A 152 17.87 10.11 -7.55
C GLY A 152 18.82 9.05 -8.08
N LYS A 153 19.22 8.04 -7.30
CA LYS A 153 20.08 6.93 -7.77
C LYS A 153 19.52 6.15 -8.95
N TYR A 154 18.19 6.04 -9.00
CA TYR A 154 17.43 5.34 -10.02
C TYR A 154 16.73 6.32 -10.97
N SER A 155 17.19 7.55 -11.06
CA SER A 155 16.72 8.55 -12.02
C SER A 155 17.87 8.93 -12.95
N THR A 156 17.53 9.27 -14.20
CA THR A 156 18.45 9.90 -15.14
C THR A 156 18.53 11.41 -14.97
N SER A 157 17.66 12.00 -14.13
CA SER A 157 17.66 13.43 -13.80
C SER A 157 18.80 13.78 -12.84
N ASP A 158 19.28 15.02 -12.90
CA ASP A 158 20.34 15.51 -12.00
C ASP A 158 19.78 15.74 -10.59
N PRO A 159 20.21 14.99 -9.55
CA PRO A 159 19.70 15.14 -8.20
C PRO A 159 19.99 16.50 -7.57
N ALA A 160 20.97 17.25 -8.07
CA ALA A 160 21.31 18.58 -7.54
C ALA A 160 20.33 19.68 -7.97
N THR A 161 19.56 19.45 -9.03
CA THR A 161 18.66 20.45 -9.63
C THR A 161 17.22 19.97 -9.76
N THR A 162 16.99 18.68 -9.54
CA THR A 162 15.67 18.06 -9.63
C THR A 162 15.03 18.01 -8.24
N PRO A 163 13.76 18.42 -8.10
CA PRO A 163 13.03 18.30 -6.85
C PRO A 163 13.03 16.89 -6.26
N GLU A 164 13.12 16.79 -4.93
CA GLU A 164 13.17 15.50 -4.24
C GLU A 164 11.94 14.63 -4.54
N GLU A 165 10.75 15.24 -4.66
CA GLU A 165 9.49 14.54 -4.91
C GLU A 165 9.49 13.84 -6.26
N VAL A 166 10.09 14.49 -7.27
CA VAL A 166 10.29 13.92 -8.61
C VAL A 166 11.23 12.72 -8.53
N LEU A 167 12.35 12.86 -7.80
CA LEU A 167 13.33 11.78 -7.63
C LEU A 167 12.74 10.59 -6.87
N TRP A 168 11.94 10.85 -5.82
CA TRP A 168 11.28 9.82 -5.01
C TRP A 168 10.24 9.04 -5.81
N ALA A 169 9.41 9.73 -6.58
CA ALA A 169 8.43 9.11 -7.46
C ALA A 169 9.11 8.28 -8.57
N THR A 170 10.15 8.84 -9.19
CA THR A 170 10.93 8.18 -10.24
C THR A 170 11.58 6.89 -9.73
N ASP A 171 12.18 6.91 -8.54
CA ASP A 171 12.74 5.71 -7.90
C ASP A 171 11.67 4.62 -7.70
N LEU A 172 10.49 4.98 -7.19
CA LEU A 172 9.41 4.02 -6.99
C LEU A 172 8.96 3.39 -8.32
N PHE A 173 8.73 4.19 -9.36
CA PHE A 173 8.29 3.66 -10.65
C PHE A 173 9.34 2.79 -11.34
N ASN A 174 10.63 3.04 -11.11
CA ASN A 174 11.70 2.22 -11.65
C ASN A 174 11.92 0.91 -10.89
N THR A 175 11.62 0.87 -9.59
CA THR A 175 12.06 -0.24 -8.72
C THR A 175 10.94 -0.98 -8.00
N TYR A 176 9.73 -0.43 -7.99
CA TYR A 176 8.58 -0.87 -7.18
C TYR A 176 8.91 -1.05 -5.70
N GLN A 177 9.85 -0.23 -5.22
CA GLN A 177 10.40 -0.24 -3.88
C GLN A 177 10.46 1.18 -3.35
N GLY A 178 10.27 1.36 -2.04
CA GLY A 178 10.20 2.69 -1.48
C GLY A 178 10.20 2.77 0.04
N CYS A 179 10.13 4.00 0.53
CA CYS A 179 9.66 4.37 1.86
C CYS A 179 8.46 5.33 1.72
N CYS A 180 7.92 5.86 2.81
CA CYS A 180 6.76 6.77 2.80
C CYS A 180 6.89 7.92 1.79
N TYR A 181 8.08 8.53 1.67
CA TYR A 181 8.35 9.59 0.68
C TYR A 181 8.16 9.13 -0.77
N ASN A 182 8.61 7.92 -1.09
CA ASN A 182 8.46 7.34 -2.42
C ASN A 182 6.99 7.02 -2.73
N TYR A 183 6.30 6.33 -1.81
CA TYR A 183 4.88 5.98 -1.95
C TYR A 183 4.03 7.22 -2.21
N SER A 184 4.16 8.21 -1.34
CA SER A 184 3.33 9.40 -1.35
C SER A 184 3.61 10.29 -2.55
N SER A 185 4.87 10.43 -2.95
CA SER A 185 5.23 11.20 -4.16
C SER A 185 4.72 10.53 -5.43
N ALA A 186 4.94 9.22 -5.58
CA ALA A 186 4.47 8.49 -6.75
C ALA A 186 2.93 8.51 -6.86
N PHE A 187 2.22 8.30 -5.75
CA PHE A 187 0.77 8.34 -5.75
C PHE A 187 0.25 9.77 -6.00
N MET A 188 0.88 10.82 -5.46
CA MET A 188 0.56 12.21 -5.78
C MET A 188 0.66 12.47 -7.30
N TYR A 189 1.74 12.06 -7.94
CA TYR A 189 1.89 12.27 -9.39
C TYR A 189 0.90 11.46 -10.22
N ILE A 190 0.46 10.27 -9.76
CA ILE A 190 -0.67 9.58 -10.39
C ILE A 190 -1.96 10.37 -10.23
N MET A 191 -2.25 10.89 -9.05
CA MET A 191 -3.44 11.71 -8.83
C MET A 191 -3.45 12.95 -9.73
N ARG A 192 -2.31 13.63 -9.88
CA ARG A 192 -2.13 14.75 -10.82
C ARG A 192 -2.29 14.32 -12.28
N TYR A 193 -1.75 13.16 -12.66
CA TYR A 193 -1.93 12.58 -14.00
C TYR A 193 -3.41 12.31 -14.30
N LEU A 194 -4.18 11.84 -13.31
CA LEU A 194 -5.63 11.66 -13.41
C LEU A 194 -6.40 12.98 -13.38
N GLY A 195 -5.76 14.08 -12.97
CA GLY A 195 -6.30 15.43 -12.99
C GLY A 195 -6.82 15.96 -11.67
N TYR A 196 -6.47 15.31 -10.56
CA TYR A 196 -6.79 15.82 -9.24
C TYR A 196 -5.76 16.84 -8.76
N ASP A 197 -6.23 17.81 -7.98
CA ASP A 197 -5.39 18.78 -7.29
C ASP A 197 -4.73 18.14 -6.06
N ALA A 198 -3.68 17.36 -6.31
CA ALA A 198 -2.95 16.60 -5.30
C ALA A 198 -1.64 17.27 -4.89
N HIS A 199 -1.32 17.17 -3.62
CA HIS A 199 -0.21 17.85 -2.97
C HIS A 199 0.49 16.94 -1.98
N LEU A 200 1.80 17.14 -1.79
CA LEU A 200 2.61 16.34 -0.88
C LEU A 200 2.94 17.14 0.38
N LEU A 201 3.00 16.45 1.50
CA LEU A 201 3.41 17.02 2.77
C LEU A 201 4.18 16.00 3.61
N SER A 202 5.04 16.50 4.49
CA SER A 202 5.84 15.69 5.41
C SER A 202 5.81 16.24 6.82
N GLY A 203 6.08 15.37 7.78
CA GLY A 203 6.11 15.68 9.20
C GLY A 203 6.26 14.43 10.02
N GLN A 204 5.42 14.28 11.04
CA GLN A 204 5.50 13.18 12.00
C GLN A 204 4.18 12.40 12.10
N VAL A 205 4.29 11.08 12.27
CA VAL A 205 3.17 10.19 12.58
C VAL A 205 3.46 9.40 13.86
N SER A 206 2.41 8.97 14.56
CA SER A 206 2.55 8.09 15.73
C SER A 206 3.19 6.75 15.33
N SER A 207 4.26 6.38 16.03
CA SER A 207 4.93 5.09 15.84
C SER A 207 4.18 3.98 16.59
N TYR A 208 4.19 2.76 16.04
CA TYR A 208 3.55 1.60 16.69
C TYR A 208 4.14 1.29 18.08
N ASN A 209 5.44 1.50 18.27
CA ASN A 209 6.13 1.24 19.55
C ASN A 209 6.09 2.45 20.50
N GLY A 210 5.23 3.45 20.21
CA GLY A 210 5.18 4.72 20.91
C GLY A 210 6.18 5.74 20.36
N GLY A 211 5.95 7.01 20.68
CA GLY A 211 6.70 8.13 20.11
C GLY A 211 6.28 8.49 18.69
N MET A 212 7.06 9.36 18.05
CA MET A 212 6.80 9.89 16.71
C MET A 212 7.88 9.41 15.73
N THR A 213 7.51 9.19 14.48
CA THR A 213 8.45 8.88 13.39
C THR A 213 8.25 9.86 12.22
N PRO A 214 9.32 10.29 11.55
CA PRO A 214 9.21 11.07 10.33
C PRO A 214 8.37 10.33 9.28
N HIS A 215 7.50 11.07 8.60
CA HIS A 215 6.54 10.50 7.65
C HIS A 215 6.20 11.48 6.53
N CYS A 216 5.78 10.94 5.40
CA CYS A 216 5.36 11.70 4.22
C CYS A 216 4.09 11.09 3.64
N TRP A 217 3.08 11.92 3.39
CA TRP A 217 1.78 11.53 2.83
C TRP A 217 1.27 12.63 1.90
N LEU A 218 0.15 12.37 1.23
CA LEU A 218 -0.44 13.32 0.30
C LEU A 218 -1.84 13.74 0.75
N TYR A 219 -2.26 14.90 0.28
CA TYR A 219 -3.67 15.28 0.29
C TYR A 219 -4.12 15.68 -1.10
N VAL A 220 -5.43 15.63 -1.31
CA VAL A 220 -6.11 16.04 -2.53
C VAL A 220 -7.22 16.99 -2.14
N ASN A 221 -7.30 18.12 -2.82
CA ASN A 221 -8.45 19.01 -2.67
C ASN A 221 -9.63 18.42 -3.44
N LEU A 222 -10.70 18.09 -2.72
CA LEU A 222 -11.94 17.56 -3.25
C LEU A 222 -13.09 18.42 -2.73
N ASP A 223 -13.90 18.99 -3.62
CA ASP A 223 -14.96 19.95 -3.30
C ASP A 223 -14.49 21.08 -2.36
N GLY A 224 -13.30 21.61 -2.64
CA GLY A 224 -12.67 22.68 -1.85
C GLY A 224 -12.17 22.27 -0.46
N THR A 225 -12.18 20.98 -0.11
CA THR A 225 -11.72 20.45 1.18
C THR A 225 -10.53 19.51 0.99
N ALA A 226 -9.55 19.56 1.89
CA ALA A 226 -8.38 18.68 1.82
C ALA A 226 -8.68 17.28 2.40
N TYR A 227 -8.46 16.24 1.58
CA TYR A 227 -8.57 14.84 1.97
C TYR A 227 -7.23 14.13 1.83
N THR A 228 -6.78 13.48 2.89
CA THR A 228 -5.52 12.73 2.94
C THR A 228 -5.67 11.34 2.34
N PHE A 229 -4.57 10.88 1.74
CA PHE A 229 -4.38 9.51 1.25
C PHE A 229 -3.01 9.05 1.76
N ASP A 230 -2.92 7.83 2.29
CA ASP A 230 -1.67 7.29 2.80
C ASP A 230 -1.53 5.79 2.51
N PRO A 231 -1.14 5.43 1.28
CA PRO A 231 -1.01 4.04 0.89
C PRO A 231 0.14 3.33 1.62
N ASP A 232 1.10 4.06 2.20
CA ASP A 232 2.22 3.48 2.94
C ASP A 232 1.78 2.97 4.32
N VAL A 233 1.05 3.79 5.07
CA VAL A 233 0.56 3.38 6.38
C VAL A 233 -0.50 2.28 6.23
N ASP A 234 -1.39 2.39 5.23
CA ASP A 234 -2.34 1.32 4.93
C ASP A 234 -1.64 0.02 4.49
N MET A 235 -0.52 0.11 3.74
CA MET A 235 0.33 -1.04 3.44
C MET A 235 0.88 -1.68 4.72
N ASN A 236 1.36 -0.86 5.65
CA ASN A 236 1.85 -1.34 6.94
C ASN A 236 0.75 -2.09 7.71
N TYR A 237 -0.45 -1.51 7.81
CA TYR A 237 -1.59 -2.13 8.48
C TYR A 237 -2.03 -3.43 7.79
N TYR A 238 -2.09 -3.44 6.46
CA TYR A 238 -2.44 -4.60 5.67
C TYR A 238 -1.49 -5.77 5.95
N TRP A 239 -0.18 -5.62 5.75
CA TRP A 239 0.77 -6.73 5.90
C TRP A 239 0.96 -7.21 7.35
N ARG A 240 0.56 -6.41 8.33
CA ARG A 240 0.49 -6.83 9.74
C ARG A 240 -0.79 -7.59 10.07
N GLY A 241 -1.88 -7.28 9.38
CA GLY A 241 -3.17 -7.94 9.52
C GLY A 241 -3.24 -9.27 8.76
N VAL A 242 -2.53 -9.38 7.64
CA VAL A 242 -2.46 -10.61 6.82
C VAL A 242 -1.68 -11.69 7.57
N LYS A 243 -2.39 -12.75 7.95
CA LYS A 243 -1.85 -13.97 8.55
C LYS A 243 -2.46 -15.17 7.82
N GLU A 244 -1.88 -16.35 7.95
CA GLU A 244 -2.50 -17.56 7.39
C GLU A 244 -3.95 -17.69 7.90
N GLY A 245 -4.90 -17.80 6.97
CA GLY A 245 -6.34 -17.86 7.26
C GLY A 245 -7.04 -16.51 7.51
N SER A 246 -6.36 -15.36 7.37
CA SER A 246 -7.02 -14.04 7.47
C SER A 246 -7.88 -13.74 6.24
N THR A 247 -9.07 -13.17 6.46
CA THR A 247 -9.81 -12.45 5.41
C THR A 247 -9.11 -11.11 5.13
N GLU A 248 -9.03 -10.71 3.86
CA GLU A 248 -8.53 -9.38 3.51
C GLU A 248 -9.54 -8.32 3.96
N GLU A 249 -9.28 -7.69 5.10
CA GLU A 249 -10.11 -6.60 5.62
C GLU A 249 -9.26 -5.35 5.85
N LYS A 250 -9.86 -4.17 5.66
CA LYS A 250 -9.28 -2.87 6.02
C LYS A 250 -7.98 -2.53 5.30
N THR A 251 -7.93 -2.77 3.98
CA THR A 251 -6.78 -2.40 3.14
C THR A 251 -6.59 -0.89 3.02
N ASP A 252 -7.61 -0.09 3.27
CA ASP A 252 -7.71 1.30 2.81
C ASP A 252 -8.25 2.26 3.89
N THR A 253 -7.82 2.09 5.15
CA THR A 253 -8.31 2.87 6.28
C THR A 253 -7.99 4.37 6.21
N LEU A 254 -6.94 4.72 5.47
CA LEU A 254 -6.48 6.09 5.26
C LEU A 254 -6.79 6.61 3.85
N PHE A 255 -7.64 5.90 3.10
CA PHE A 255 -8.12 6.34 1.80
C PHE A 255 -9.15 7.46 1.94
N CYS A 256 -8.82 8.64 1.40
CA CYS A 256 -9.73 9.79 1.31
C CYS A 256 -10.31 10.21 2.67
N ARG A 257 -9.45 10.38 3.68
CA ARG A 257 -9.86 10.84 5.02
C ARG A 257 -9.78 12.35 5.08
N ARG A 258 -10.80 13.02 5.65
CA ARG A 258 -10.76 14.48 5.78
C ARG A 258 -9.57 14.88 6.65
N MET A 259 -8.71 15.74 6.13
CA MET A 259 -7.41 16.00 6.74
C MET A 259 -7.52 16.62 8.14
N GLU A 260 -8.53 17.46 8.38
CA GLU A 260 -8.78 18.07 9.69
C GLU A 260 -9.17 17.05 10.77
N ASP A 261 -9.75 15.90 10.39
CA ASP A 261 -10.11 14.84 11.32
C ASP A 261 -8.90 13.96 11.68
N MET A 262 -7.75 14.16 11.01
CA MET A 262 -6.54 13.34 11.16
C MET A 262 -5.46 14.00 12.01
N GLY A 263 -5.74 15.16 12.63
CA GLY A 263 -4.77 15.89 13.47
C GLY A 263 -4.32 15.14 14.73
N TYR A 264 -5.03 14.09 15.15
CA TYR A 264 -4.59 13.21 16.24
C TYR A 264 -3.49 12.22 15.80
N PHE A 265 -3.41 11.95 14.50
CA PHE A 265 -2.52 10.94 13.93
C PHE A 265 -1.29 11.58 13.27
N TYR A 266 -1.51 12.70 12.58
CA TYR A 266 -0.49 13.42 11.83
C TYR A 266 -0.13 14.76 12.47
N THR A 267 1.16 15.08 12.44
CA THR A 267 1.70 16.43 12.69
C THR A 267 2.43 16.89 11.44
N ILE A 268 1.97 17.98 10.82
CA ILE A 268 2.54 18.50 9.57
C ILE A 268 3.70 19.43 9.89
N GLU A 269 4.82 19.26 9.21
CA GLU A 269 6.02 20.11 9.37
C GLU A 269 6.37 20.85 8.08
N LYS A 270 6.09 20.26 6.91
CA LYS A 270 6.43 20.83 5.60
C LYS A 270 5.35 20.53 4.56
N TYR A 271 4.97 21.56 3.82
CA TYR A 271 4.26 21.43 2.55
C TYR A 271 5.27 21.45 1.41
N HIS A 272 5.09 20.59 0.40
CA HIS A 272 5.93 20.55 -0.78
C HIS A 272 5.18 21.27 -1.92
N GLU A 273 5.83 22.25 -2.55
CA GLU A 273 5.19 23.17 -3.51
C GLU A 273 5.44 22.81 -4.99
N ASN A 274 6.12 21.69 -5.26
CA ASN A 274 6.44 21.23 -6.63
C ASN A 274 5.28 20.52 -7.30
#